data_AF-A0A1E7FVB2-F1
#
_entry.id   AF-A0A1E7FVB2-F1
#
_cell.length_a   1.000
_cell.length_b   1.000
_cell.length_c   1.000
_cell.angle_alpha   90.00
_cell.angle_beta   90.00
_cell.angle_gamma   90.00
#
_symmetry.space_group_name_H-M   'P 1'
#
loop_
_entity.id
_entity.type
_entity.pdbx_description
1 polymer ?
#
loop_
_entity_poly.entity_id
_entity_poly.type
_entity_poly.pdbx_seq_one_letter_code
_entity_poly.pdbx_strand_id
1 'polypeptide(L)'
;MTGQEMRVHVKRNSKKKSGYEVEKREDGFFYVTSVPSKKSSIQPGDRLLEINGIKYTEFKTVKRANDLFDTMVLDVEPNDDETDSDEEGSDSESKGESESESQNDE
;
A
#
# COMPACT_ATOMS: atom_id res chain seq x y z
N MET A 1 -21.45 -10.38 19.01
CA MET A 1 -20.25 -9.52 18.93
C MET A 1 -19.95 -9.33 17.45
N THR A 2 -20.18 -8.14 16.92
CA THR A 2 -19.79 -7.79 15.55
C THR A 2 -18.27 -7.76 15.49
N GLY A 3 -17.66 -8.74 14.81
CA GLY A 3 -16.21 -8.74 14.60
C GLY A 3 -15.83 -7.48 13.83
N GLN A 4 -14.96 -6.66 14.41
CA GLN A 4 -14.47 -5.45 13.76
C GLN A 4 -13.48 -5.86 12.66
N GLU A 5 -13.78 -5.47 11.42
CA GLU A 5 -12.85 -5.66 10.31
C GLU A 5 -11.72 -4.63 10.41
N MET A 6 -10.49 -5.06 10.09
CA MET A 6 -9.31 -4.19 10.08
C MET A 6 -8.56 -4.36 8.76
N ARG A 7 -8.11 -3.25 8.18
CA ARG A 7 -7.25 -3.24 6.99
C ARG A 7 -5.84 -2.82 7.40
N VAL A 8 -4.85 -3.66 7.08
CA VAL A 8 -3.45 -3.44 7.46
C VAL A 8 -2.60 -3.34 6.20
N HIS A 9 -1.79 -2.28 6.10
CA HIS A 9 -0.78 -2.14 5.06
C HIS A 9 0.58 -2.58 5.59
N VAL A 10 1.15 -3.63 5.00
CA VAL A 10 2.46 -4.17 5.40
C VAL A 10 3.52 -3.71 4.42
N LYS A 11 4.48 -2.91 4.90
CA LYS A 11 5.68 -2.55 4.11
C LYS A 11 6.72 -3.66 4.22
N ARG A 12 7.14 -4.22 3.09
CA ARG A 12 8.16 -5.26 3.04
C ARG A 12 9.55 -4.62 2.95
N ASN A 13 10.35 -4.80 4.00
CA ASN A 13 11.69 -4.20 4.11
C ASN A 13 12.83 -5.10 3.61
N SER A 14 12.52 -6.25 2.99
CA SER A 14 13.54 -7.19 2.53
C SER A 14 13.11 -7.96 1.27
N LYS A 15 14.10 -8.42 0.50
CA LYS A 15 13.89 -9.33 -0.64
C LYS A 15 13.55 -10.77 -0.21
N LYS A 16 13.64 -11.10 1.08
CA LYS A 16 13.26 -12.42 1.63
C LYS A 16 11.74 -12.53 1.73
N LYS A 17 11.21 -13.75 1.86
CA LYS A 17 9.78 -13.99 2.11
C LYS A 17 9.27 -13.14 3.26
N SER A 18 8.00 -12.77 3.20
CA SER A 18 7.29 -11.92 4.14
C SER A 18 7.27 -12.51 5.56
N GLY A 19 7.35 -13.84 5.68
CA GLY A 19 7.35 -14.55 6.96
C GLY A 19 5.97 -14.65 7.60
N TYR A 20 4.91 -14.28 6.87
CA TYR A 20 3.54 -14.62 7.25
C TYR A 20 3.22 -16.02 6.77
N GLU A 21 2.49 -16.76 7.59
CA GLU A 21 1.96 -18.06 7.22
C GLU A 21 0.49 -18.20 7.60
N VAL A 22 -0.24 -18.96 6.79
CA VAL A 22 -1.68 -19.22 6.98
C VAL A 22 -2.03 -20.68 6.80
N GLU A 23 -3.13 -21.07 7.44
CA GLU A 23 -3.79 -22.36 7.26
C GLU A 23 -5.25 -22.16 6.88
N LYS A 24 -5.83 -23.17 6.21
CA LYS A 24 -7.27 -23.24 5.99
C LYS A 24 -7.88 -24.18 7.03
N ARG A 25 -8.86 -23.72 7.79
CA ARG A 25 -9.54 -24.52 8.82
C ARG A 25 -10.79 -25.20 8.27
N GLU A 26 -11.38 -26.09 9.08
CA GLU A 26 -12.57 -26.88 8.74
C GLU A 26 -13.80 -26.02 8.42
N ASP A 27 -13.86 -24.80 8.94
CA ASP A 27 -14.89 -23.80 8.66
C ASP A 27 -14.78 -23.17 7.24
N GLY A 28 -13.74 -23.52 6.48
CA GLY A 28 -13.50 -23.05 5.13
C GLY A 28 -12.78 -21.71 5.03
N PHE A 29 -12.44 -21.08 6.16
CA PHE A 29 -11.74 -19.80 6.20
C PHE A 29 -10.23 -19.97 6.40
N PHE A 30 -9.48 -18.91 6.10
CA PHE A 30 -8.03 -18.85 6.26
C PHE A 30 -7.68 -18.07 7.52
N TYR A 31 -6.74 -18.60 8.29
CA TYR A 31 -6.30 -18.02 9.54
C TYR A 31 -4.78 -17.88 9.56
N VAL A 32 -4.29 -16.79 10.16
CA VAL A 32 -2.87 -16.55 10.36
C VAL A 32 -2.33 -17.53 11.40
N THR A 33 -1.21 -18.18 11.09
CA THR A 33 -0.52 -19.10 12.00
C THR A 33 0.85 -18.59 12.42
N SER A 34 1.50 -17.81 11.56
CA SER A 34 2.82 -17.23 11.82
C SER A 34 2.91 -15.79 11.34
N VAL A 35 3.66 -14.98 12.08
CA VAL A 35 3.95 -13.58 11.77
C VAL A 35 5.45 -13.31 11.94
N PRO A 36 6.08 -12.49 11.08
CA PRO A 36 7.53 -12.26 11.12
C PRO A 36 8.00 -11.43 12.32
N SER A 37 7.10 -10.66 12.93
CA SER A 37 7.37 -9.81 14.08
C SER A 37 6.24 -9.88 15.09
N LYS A 38 6.61 -10.02 16.37
CA LYS A 38 5.65 -10.03 17.50
C LYS A 38 4.94 -8.68 17.70
N LYS A 39 5.40 -7.61 17.04
CA LYS A 39 4.79 -6.27 17.07
C LYS A 39 3.89 -6.00 15.84
N SER A 40 3.56 -7.02 15.06
CA SER A 40 2.66 -6.85 13.92
C SER A 40 1.24 -6.52 14.38
N SER A 41 0.54 -5.68 13.64
CA SER A 41 -0.91 -5.45 13.83
C SER A 41 -1.75 -6.68 13.50
N ILE A 42 -1.14 -7.66 12.84
CA ILE A 42 -1.71 -8.98 12.54
C ILE A 42 -1.17 -9.98 13.56
N GLN A 43 -2.03 -10.84 14.10
CA GLN A 43 -1.69 -11.83 15.10
C GLN A 43 -2.08 -13.25 14.63
N PRO A 44 -1.37 -14.30 15.09
CA PRO A 44 -1.83 -15.67 14.90
C PRO A 44 -3.25 -15.86 15.46
N GLY A 45 -4.11 -16.52 14.70
CA GLY A 45 -5.53 -16.68 14.99
C GLY A 45 -6.43 -15.66 14.29
N ASP A 46 -5.88 -14.60 13.70
CA ASP A 46 -6.67 -13.65 12.90
C ASP A 46 -7.23 -14.32 11.65
N ARG A 47 -8.50 -14.04 11.33
CA ARG A 47 -9.17 -14.52 10.13
C ARG A 47 -8.88 -13.59 8.96
N LEU A 48 -8.46 -14.15 7.84
CA LEU A 48 -8.23 -13.39 6.61
C LEU A 48 -9.49 -13.25 5.79
N LEU A 49 -9.73 -12.02 5.35
CA LEU A 49 -10.83 -11.66 4.46
C LEU A 49 -10.32 -11.42 3.04
N GLU A 50 -9.18 -10.74 2.91
CA GLU A 50 -8.58 -10.32 1.65
C GLU A 50 -7.06 -10.16 1.79
N ILE A 51 -6.31 -10.48 0.74
CA ILE A 51 -4.89 -10.11 0.61
C ILE A 51 -4.73 -9.47 -0.77
N ASN A 52 -4.17 -8.26 -0.83
CA ASN A 52 -3.82 -7.60 -2.10
C ASN A 52 -5.03 -7.48 -3.08
N GLY A 53 -6.23 -7.19 -2.55
CA GLY A 53 -7.46 -7.10 -3.36
C GLY A 53 -8.13 -8.44 -3.68
N ILE A 54 -7.52 -9.57 -3.32
CA ILE A 54 -8.03 -10.91 -3.61
C ILE A 54 -8.74 -11.46 -2.37
N LYS A 55 -10.02 -11.81 -2.51
CA LYS A 55 -10.85 -12.31 -1.40
C LYS A 55 -10.48 -13.75 -1.03
N TYR A 56 -10.73 -14.12 0.23
CA TYR A 56 -10.39 -15.46 0.75
C TYR A 56 -11.04 -16.61 -0.03
N THR A 57 -12.22 -16.40 -0.61
CA THR A 57 -12.93 -17.37 -1.47
C THR A 57 -12.15 -17.66 -2.75
N GLU A 58 -11.32 -16.73 -3.21
CA GLU A 58 -10.56 -16.82 -4.44
C GLU A 58 -9.15 -17.38 -4.25
N PHE A 59 -8.71 -17.60 -3.00
CA PHE A 59 -7.41 -18.19 -2.71
C PHE A 59 -7.29 -19.60 -3.27
N LYS A 60 -8.36 -20.38 -3.28
CA LYS A 60 -8.45 -21.80 -3.72
C LYS A 60 -7.60 -22.78 -2.90
N THR A 61 -6.33 -22.47 -2.63
CA THR A 61 -5.38 -23.33 -1.89
C THR A 61 -4.61 -22.52 -0.84
N VAL A 62 -4.16 -23.20 0.21
CA VAL A 62 -3.28 -22.63 1.26
C VAL A 62 -1.97 -22.13 0.68
N LYS A 63 -1.39 -22.87 -0.28
CA LYS A 63 -0.17 -22.45 -0.97
C LYS A 63 -0.34 -21.09 -1.65
N ARG A 64 -1.41 -20.92 -2.43
CA ARG A 64 -1.68 -19.65 -3.12
C ARG A 64 -1.91 -18.51 -2.13
N ALA A 65 -2.64 -18.74 -1.04
CA ALA A 65 -2.83 -17.72 0.01
C ALA A 65 -1.49 -17.27 0.61
N ASN A 66 -0.57 -18.20 0.89
CA ASN A 66 0.77 -17.87 1.39
C ASN A 66 1.60 -17.11 0.35
N ASP A 67 1.53 -17.50 -0.93
CA ASP A 67 2.24 -16.82 -2.01
C ASP A 67 1.79 -15.35 -2.16
N LEU A 68 0.51 -15.02 -1.88
CA LEU A 68 -0.01 -13.65 -1.98
C LEU A 68 0.68 -12.66 -1.04
N PHE A 69 1.12 -13.06 0.16
CA PHE A 69 1.89 -12.17 1.04
C PHE A 69 3.22 -11.73 0.46
N ASP A 70 3.74 -12.50 -0.50
CA ASP A 70 5.01 -12.22 -1.16
C ASP A 70 4.85 -11.45 -2.48
N THR A 71 3.61 -11.14 -2.88
CA THR A 71 3.30 -10.37 -4.09
C THR A 71 3.15 -8.87 -3.82
N MET A 72 3.30 -8.06 -4.87
CA MET A 72 3.05 -6.62 -4.84
C MET A 72 1.69 -6.32 -5.50
N VAL A 73 1.00 -5.29 -4.99
CA VAL A 73 -0.12 -4.64 -5.67
C VAL A 73 0.44 -3.45 -6.42
N LEU A 74 0.07 -3.32 -7.70
CA LEU A 74 0.39 -2.15 -8.53
C LEU A 74 -0.92 -1.44 -8.87
N ASP A 75 -1.12 -0.27 -8.27
CA ASP A 75 -2.20 0.64 -8.63
C ASP A 75 -1.62 1.66 -9.62
N VAL A 76 -2.17 1.69 -10.84
CA VAL A 76 -1.75 2.61 -11.91
C VAL A 76 -2.88 3.61 -12.15
N GLU A 77 -2.58 4.89 -11.97
CA GLU A 77 -3.48 5.98 -12.36
C GLU A 77 -3.02 6.52 -13.71
N PRO A 78 -3.91 6.61 -14.72
CA PRO A 78 -3.56 7.22 -16.00
C PRO A 78 -3.24 8.71 -15.80
N ASN A 79 -2.12 9.15 -16.38
CA ASN A 79 -1.77 10.55 -16.44
C ASN A 79 -2.46 11.19 -17.65
N ASP A 80 -3.80 11.23 -17.63
CA ASP A 80 -4.57 12.01 -18.61
C ASP A 80 -4.45 13.48 -18.21
N ASP A 81 -3.29 14.07 -18.51
CA ASP A 81 -3.11 15.50 -18.65
C ASP A 81 -3.52 15.88 -20.08
N GLU A 82 -4.80 15.71 -20.39
CA GLU A 82 -5.41 16.28 -21.60
C GLU A 82 -5.58 17.79 -21.35
N THR A 83 -4.46 18.50 -21.27
CA THR A 83 -4.39 19.96 -21.39
C THR A 83 -4.00 20.33 -22.83
N ASP A 84 -4.79 19.85 -23.81
CA ASP A 84 -4.98 20.58 -25.07
C ASP A 84 -5.93 21.76 -24.77
N SER A 85 -5.44 22.74 -24.01
CA SER A 85 -6.07 24.06 -23.92
C SER A 85 -5.15 25.03 -24.61
N ASP A 86 -5.57 25.38 -25.82
CA ASP A 86 -4.91 26.25 -26.77
C ASP A 86 -4.19 27.42 -26.11
N GLU A 87 -2.94 27.58 -26.54
CA GLU A 87 -2.02 28.66 -26.26
C GLU A 87 -2.59 29.99 -26.80
N GLU A 88 -3.55 30.59 -26.08
CA GLU A 88 -3.94 31.98 -26.31
C GLU A 88 -3.08 32.89 -25.43
N GLY A 89 -2.08 33.49 -26.07
CA GLY A 89 -1.17 34.44 -25.46
C GLY A 89 -1.91 35.60 -24.80
N SER A 90 -1.53 35.90 -23.55
CA SER A 90 -1.73 37.22 -22.97
C SER A 90 -0.41 37.70 -22.40
N ASP A 91 0.29 38.42 -23.26
CA ASP A 91 1.36 39.35 -22.95
C ASP A 91 0.95 40.26 -21.76
N SER A 92 1.74 40.28 -20.70
CA SER A 92 1.75 41.40 -19.75
C SER A 92 3.06 41.38 -18.97
N GLU A 93 4.06 42.01 -19.56
CA GLU A 93 5.25 42.48 -18.85
C GLU A 93 4.86 43.29 -17.60
N SER A 94 5.47 42.99 -16.45
CA SER A 94 5.80 44.04 -15.49
C SER A 94 7.07 43.69 -14.74
N LYS A 95 8.09 44.47 -15.05
CA LYS A 95 9.41 44.55 -14.41
C LYS A 95 9.28 44.90 -12.92
N GLY A 96 10.24 44.41 -12.13
CA GLY A 96 10.43 44.81 -10.74
C GLY A 96 11.71 44.19 -10.16
N GLU A 97 12.86 44.66 -10.64
CA GLU A 97 14.16 44.47 -9.98
C GLU A 97 14.17 45.15 -8.61
N SER A 98 14.74 44.49 -7.59
CA SER A 98 15.76 45.12 -6.73
C SER A 98 16.32 44.11 -5.72
N GLU A 99 17.64 43.95 -5.80
CA GLU A 99 18.55 43.27 -4.90
C GLU A 99 18.62 43.97 -3.53
N SER A 100 18.95 43.22 -2.47
CA SER A 100 19.98 43.66 -1.49
C SER A 100 20.29 42.59 -0.45
N GLU A 101 21.60 42.37 -0.30
CA GLU A 101 22.33 41.56 0.68
C GLU A 101 22.21 42.08 2.13
N SER A 102 22.44 41.19 3.11
CA SER A 102 22.99 41.45 4.46
C SER A 102 23.21 40.08 5.14
N GLN A 103 24.41 39.47 5.12
CA GLN A 103 25.58 39.65 6.00
C GLN A 103 25.32 39.61 7.52
N ASN A 104 25.92 38.58 8.15
CA ASN A 104 26.55 38.47 9.49
C ASN A 104 25.66 38.76 10.73
N ASP A 105 25.86 38.18 11.91
CA ASP A 105 27.08 38.03 12.71
C ASP A 105 26.95 36.93 13.79
N GLU A 106 28.12 36.39 14.15
CA GLU A 106 28.56 35.74 15.42
C GLU A 106 28.05 34.35 15.87
#